data_AF-A0A257UP99-F1
#
_entry.id   AF-A0A257UP99-F1
#
_cell.length_a   1.000
_cell.length_b   1.000
_cell.length_c   1.000
_cell.angle_alpha   90.00
_cell.angle_beta   90.00
_cell.angle_gamma   90.00
#
_symmetry.space_group_name_H-M   'P 1'
#
loop_
_entity.id
_entity.type
_entity.pdbx_description
1 polymer ?
#
loop_
_entity_poly.entity_id
_entity_poly.type
_entity_poly.pdbx_seq_one_letter_code
_entity_poly.pdbx_strand_id
1 'polypeptide(L)'
;DFIVIDQAGESHSLARRIDGVKAADMRARLSDIDQATLPGARGARAEQAQKALEGAQKAEEARRAAEAAQKAAEAAQEAVERQQAADEGLAAHWRSLPLPALQIEIESMWAEKKRGEEAVREVGVANVLLRGAERRIEEAESRIEQATAVQKDLWDEWGRGPVGWLKQVAVKTGILAPDVWREAERQKIDALGKLATGVTEKHQAELDLARWKPLADAYTAEPVEGCPKVEDRLEKAMAALNHQLVAQREAERVEQARQRQQRADERQREWEARYEREQREAVEQQRRAEIEEISEIVRNLESITLTEQGTYRLRYPDLPSEELKRQQDLLRRYPDEAKSAVKAEVSERQLQAEREKDRGFDMMD
;
A
#
# COMPACT_ATOMS: atom_id res chain seq x y z
N ASP A 1 0.66 66.73 45.87
CA ASP A 1 1.03 65.36 46.28
C ASP A 1 0.92 64.42 45.10
N PHE A 2 1.77 63.40 45.05
CA PHE A 2 1.76 62.40 43.99
C PHE A 2 0.65 61.37 44.24
N ILE A 3 -0.12 61.08 43.20
CA ILE A 3 -1.24 60.14 43.19
C ILE A 3 -0.93 59.06 42.16
N VAL A 4 -1.16 57.81 42.52
CA VAL A 4 -1.14 56.68 41.59
C VAL A 4 -2.58 56.33 41.24
N ILE A 5 -2.83 56.05 39.97
CA ILE A 5 -4.12 55.53 39.49
C ILE A 5 -3.91 54.06 39.18
N ASP A 6 -4.72 53.19 39.78
CA ASP A 6 -4.63 51.75 39.53
C ASP A 6 -5.33 51.34 38.22
N GLN A 7 -5.30 50.04 37.91
CA GLN A 7 -5.95 49.49 36.71
C GLN A 7 -7.47 49.66 36.73
N ALA A 8 -8.09 49.81 37.89
CA ALA A 8 -9.52 50.07 38.06
C ALA A 8 -9.88 51.57 37.94
N GLY A 9 -8.89 52.45 37.83
CA GLY A 9 -9.08 53.89 37.75
C GLY A 9 -9.22 54.58 39.13
N GLU A 10 -8.99 53.86 40.23
CA GLU A 10 -9.02 54.43 41.57
C GLU A 10 -7.75 55.22 41.87
N SER A 11 -7.89 56.33 42.59
CA SER A 11 -6.77 57.18 42.95
C SER A 11 -6.26 56.87 44.35
N HIS A 12 -4.99 56.52 44.44
CA HIS A 12 -4.31 56.20 45.69
C HIS A 12 -3.21 57.22 45.95
N SER A 13 -3.17 57.78 47.16
CA SER A 13 -2.05 58.62 47.57
C SER A 13 -0.81 57.76 47.75
N LEU A 14 0.26 58.07 47.01
CA LEU A 14 1.48 57.25 47.00
C LEU A 14 2.16 57.19 48.37
N ALA A 15 2.21 58.33 49.07
CA ALA A 15 2.81 58.42 50.40
C ALA A 15 2.02 57.63 51.47
N ARG A 16 0.73 57.33 51.26
CA ARG A 16 -0.08 56.54 52.20
C ARG A 16 -0.01 55.03 51.93
N ARG A 17 0.50 54.62 50.77
CA ARG A 17 0.61 53.20 50.38
C ARG A 17 1.97 52.58 50.68
N ILE A 18 2.98 53.41 50.94
CA ILE A 18 4.32 52.96 51.31
C ILE A 18 4.51 53.22 52.80
N ASP A 19 4.48 52.14 53.59
CA ASP A 19 4.61 52.25 55.05
C ASP A 19 5.92 52.94 55.44
N GLY A 20 5.80 53.90 56.35
CA GLY A 20 6.94 54.65 56.89
C GLY A 20 7.47 55.79 56.02
N VAL A 21 6.91 56.05 54.83
CA VAL A 21 7.38 57.14 53.96
C VAL A 21 6.48 58.38 54.10
N LYS A 22 7.06 59.54 54.46
CA LYS A 22 6.29 60.80 54.54
C LYS A 22 6.19 61.46 53.17
N ALA A 23 5.20 62.34 53.00
CA ALA A 23 5.00 63.09 51.74
C ALA A 23 6.23 63.95 51.35
N ALA A 24 6.98 64.46 52.33
CA ALA A 24 8.23 65.19 52.08
C ALA A 24 9.30 64.28 51.46
N ASP A 25 9.44 63.07 51.98
CA ASP A 25 10.41 62.08 51.48
C ASP A 25 10.08 61.66 50.04
N MET A 26 8.78 61.51 49.71
CA MET A 26 8.35 61.24 48.33
C MET A 26 8.67 62.40 47.38
N ARG A 27 8.49 63.66 47.81
CA ARG A 27 8.85 64.82 46.97
C ARG A 27 10.35 64.94 46.76
N ALA A 28 11.15 64.63 47.77
CA ALA A 28 12.60 64.58 47.65
C ALA A 28 13.07 63.45 46.73
N ARG A 29 12.42 62.27 46.79
CA ARG A 29 12.75 61.13 45.92
C ARG A 29 12.35 61.34 44.46
N LEU A 30 11.28 62.09 44.20
CA LEU A 30 10.77 62.37 42.85
C LEU A 30 11.14 63.77 42.36
N SER A 31 12.16 64.40 42.94
CA SER A 31 12.60 65.75 42.56
C SER A 31 13.05 65.84 41.10
N ASP A 32 13.52 64.72 40.55
CA ASP A 32 14.05 64.63 39.19
C ASP A 32 12.94 64.58 38.13
N ILE A 33 11.67 64.42 38.54
CA ILE A 33 10.51 64.40 37.64
C ILE A 33 9.86 65.79 37.61
N ASP A 34 9.79 66.39 36.43
CA ASP A 34 9.08 67.64 36.24
C ASP A 34 7.56 67.45 36.41
N GLN A 35 7.00 68.03 37.47
CA GLN A 35 5.58 67.94 37.80
C GLN A 35 4.69 68.56 36.72
N ALA A 36 5.18 69.54 35.96
CA ALA A 36 4.42 70.17 34.88
C ALA A 36 4.20 69.23 33.69
N THR A 37 5.02 68.18 33.56
CA THR A 37 4.91 67.19 32.48
C THR A 37 3.97 66.03 32.81
N LEU A 38 3.57 65.89 34.08
CA LEU A 38 2.68 64.81 34.51
C LEU A 38 1.22 65.13 34.21
N PRO A 39 0.43 64.15 33.71
CA PRO A 39 -0.99 64.34 33.52
C PRO A 39 -1.68 64.57 34.86
N GLY A 40 -2.56 65.57 34.93
CA GLY A 40 -3.39 65.79 36.11
C GLY A 40 -4.26 64.57 36.41
N ALA A 41 -4.66 64.37 37.67
CA ALA A 41 -5.39 63.16 38.10
C ALA A 41 -6.64 62.86 37.24
N ARG A 42 -7.35 63.90 36.76
CA ARG A 42 -8.48 63.73 35.83
C ARG A 42 -8.07 63.24 34.45
N GLY A 43 -6.97 63.76 33.90
CA GLY A 43 -6.42 63.35 32.61
C GLY A 43 -5.90 61.91 32.66
N ALA A 44 -5.15 61.58 33.71
CA ALA A 44 -4.64 60.22 33.90
C ALA A 44 -5.75 59.17 34.13
N ARG A 45 -6.87 59.53 34.79
CA ARG A 45 -8.06 58.66 34.85
C ARG A 45 -8.71 58.46 33.48
N ALA A 46 -8.81 59.52 32.68
CA ALA A 46 -9.38 59.45 31.34
C ALA A 46 -8.53 58.58 30.41
N GLU A 47 -7.20 58.72 30.46
CA GLU A 47 -6.27 57.86 29.72
C GLU A 47 -6.37 56.39 30.15
N GLN A 48 -6.49 56.13 31.46
CA GLN A 48 -6.62 54.76 31.94
C GLN A 48 -7.96 54.13 31.55
N ALA A 49 -9.04 54.90 31.57
CA ALA A 49 -10.35 54.47 31.07
C ALA A 49 -10.31 54.18 29.56
N GLN A 50 -9.62 55.01 28.77
CA GLN A 50 -9.44 54.77 27.34
C GLN A 50 -8.63 53.50 27.06
N LYS A 51 -7.52 53.28 27.78
CA LYS A 51 -6.73 52.04 27.67
C LYS A 51 -7.55 50.80 28.05
N ALA A 52 -8.42 50.90 29.05
CA ALA A 52 -9.33 49.82 29.42
C ALA A 52 -10.35 49.53 28.32
N LEU A 53 -10.91 50.56 27.67
CA LEU A 53 -11.82 50.41 26.53
C LEU A 53 -11.14 49.78 25.31
N GLU A 54 -9.94 50.24 24.95
CA GLU A 54 -9.15 49.67 23.85
C GLU A 54 -8.75 48.22 24.16
N GLY A 55 -8.39 47.92 25.41
CA GLY A 55 -8.11 46.56 25.88
C GLY A 55 -9.34 45.64 25.76
N ALA A 56 -10.51 46.14 26.14
CA ALA A 56 -11.77 45.40 26.01
C ALA A 56 -12.15 45.14 24.55
N GLN A 57 -11.96 46.13 23.65
CA GLN A 57 -12.19 45.97 22.22
C GLN A 57 -11.25 44.93 21.61
N LYS A 58 -9.94 45.01 21.90
CA LYS A 58 -8.96 44.02 21.43
C LYS A 58 -9.25 42.62 21.96
N ALA A 59 -9.70 42.49 23.21
CA ALA A 59 -10.08 41.21 23.79
C ALA A 59 -11.31 40.61 23.09
N GLU A 60 -12.31 41.43 22.77
CA GLU A 60 -13.49 41.01 22.02
C GLU A 60 -13.16 40.63 20.56
N GLU A 61 -12.31 41.41 19.88
CA GLU A 61 -11.81 41.06 18.55
C GLU A 61 -11.02 39.74 18.55
N ALA A 62 -10.13 39.56 19.53
CA ALA A 62 -9.38 38.31 19.70
C ALA A 62 -10.32 37.12 19.97
N ARG A 63 -11.37 37.31 20.76
CA ARG A 63 -12.40 36.29 21.00
C ARG A 63 -13.14 35.93 19.70
N ARG A 64 -13.56 36.92 18.91
CA ARG A 64 -14.22 36.67 17.62
C ARG A 64 -13.30 35.98 16.61
N ALA A 65 -12.03 36.37 16.57
CA ALA A 65 -11.03 35.71 15.73
C ALA A 65 -10.82 34.25 16.16
N ALA A 66 -10.76 33.98 17.47
CA ALA A 66 -10.67 32.62 18.00
C ALA A 66 -11.92 31.77 17.69
N GLU A 67 -13.12 32.33 17.86
CA GLU A 67 -14.37 31.64 17.51
C GLU A 67 -14.47 31.38 15.99
N ALA A 68 -14.02 32.31 15.14
CA ALA A 68 -13.96 32.12 13.70
C ALA A 68 -12.93 31.05 13.30
N ALA A 69 -11.76 31.03 13.93
CA ALA A 69 -10.75 30.01 13.71
C ALA A 69 -11.23 28.62 14.14
N GLN A 70 -11.93 28.52 15.28
CA GLN A 70 -12.53 27.27 15.73
C GLN A 70 -13.59 26.77 14.74
N LYS A 71 -14.50 27.64 14.27
CA LYS A 71 -15.50 27.27 13.25
C LYS A 71 -14.86 26.84 11.93
N ALA A 72 -13.79 27.51 11.51
CA ALA A 72 -13.04 27.11 10.32
C ALA A 72 -12.37 25.74 10.49
N ALA A 73 -11.82 25.46 11.68
CA ALA A 73 -11.24 24.16 12.01
C ALA A 73 -12.29 23.05 12.06
N GLU A 74 -13.45 23.30 12.67
CA GLU A 74 -14.58 22.35 12.70
C GLU A 74 -15.11 22.07 11.29
N ALA A 75 -15.27 23.10 10.45
CA ALA A 75 -15.68 22.94 9.05
C ALA A 75 -14.64 22.15 8.22
N ALA A 76 -13.34 22.40 8.46
CA ALA A 76 -12.27 21.65 7.81
C ALA A 76 -12.29 20.17 8.25
N GLN A 77 -12.50 19.90 9.54
CA GLN A 77 -12.61 18.54 10.05
C GLN A 77 -13.83 17.82 9.46
N GLU A 78 -15.00 18.48 9.41
CA GLU A 78 -16.20 17.91 8.81
C GLU A 78 -16.01 17.62 7.30
N ALA A 79 -15.28 18.48 6.58
CA ALA A 79 -14.93 18.22 5.18
C ALA A 79 -14.02 16.99 5.02
N VAL A 80 -13.04 16.83 5.92
CA VAL A 80 -12.17 15.64 5.94
C VAL A 80 -12.97 14.37 6.24
N GLU A 81 -13.86 14.40 7.23
CA GLU A 81 -14.71 13.26 7.59
C GLU A 81 -15.65 12.86 6.43
N ARG A 82 -16.25 13.85 5.75
CA ARG A 82 -17.06 13.58 4.53
C ARG A 82 -16.23 12.95 3.42
N GLN A 83 -14.99 13.42 3.22
CA GLN A 83 -14.10 12.85 2.20
C GLN A 83 -13.71 11.41 2.55
N GLN A 84 -13.39 11.14 3.82
CA GLN A 84 -13.10 9.78 4.29
C GLN A 84 -14.30 8.84 4.11
N ALA A 85 -15.51 9.28 4.44
CA ALA A 85 -16.72 8.49 4.24
C ALA A 85 -16.96 8.17 2.74
N ALA A 86 -16.72 9.14 1.85
CA ALA A 86 -16.80 8.92 0.41
C ALA A 86 -15.75 7.93 -0.09
N ASP A 87 -14.52 8.02 0.44
CA ASP A 87 -13.41 7.12 0.14
C ASP A 87 -13.68 5.69 0.60
N GLU A 88 -14.25 5.52 1.79
CA GLU A 88 -14.68 4.22 2.32
C GLU A 88 -15.80 3.62 1.47
N GLY A 89 -16.75 4.43 1.01
CA GLY A 89 -17.80 4.00 0.09
C GLY A 89 -17.24 3.46 -1.23
N LEU A 90 -16.24 4.13 -1.81
CA LEU A 90 -15.54 3.64 -3.00
C LEU A 90 -14.74 2.36 -2.73
N ALA A 91 -14.04 2.29 -1.60
CA ALA A 91 -13.31 1.09 -1.21
C ALA A 91 -14.24 -0.12 -1.00
N ALA A 92 -15.40 0.09 -0.36
CA ALA A 92 -16.42 -0.93 -0.19
C ALA A 92 -16.98 -1.39 -1.55
N HIS A 93 -17.24 -0.46 -2.46
CA HIS A 93 -17.65 -0.78 -3.82
C HIS A 93 -16.63 -1.68 -4.53
N TRP A 94 -15.34 -1.33 -4.54
CA TRP A 94 -14.32 -2.16 -5.20
C TRP A 94 -14.11 -3.52 -4.53
N ARG A 95 -14.21 -3.60 -3.20
CA ARG A 95 -14.16 -4.90 -2.49
C ARG A 95 -15.31 -5.82 -2.88
N SER A 96 -16.47 -5.25 -3.23
CA SER A 96 -17.65 -6.01 -3.64
C SER A 96 -17.61 -6.50 -5.09
N LEU A 97 -16.78 -5.88 -5.94
CA LEU A 97 -16.66 -6.28 -7.33
C LEU A 97 -15.98 -7.65 -7.46
N PRO A 98 -16.46 -8.52 -8.37
CA PRO A 98 -15.74 -9.74 -8.72
C PRO A 98 -14.41 -9.38 -9.41
N LEU A 99 -13.38 -10.21 -9.21
CA LEU A 99 -12.02 -9.98 -9.68
C LEU A 99 -11.93 -9.54 -11.17
N PRO A 100 -12.67 -10.16 -12.12
CA PRO A 100 -12.61 -9.74 -13.52
C PRO A 100 -13.18 -8.33 -13.76
N ALA A 101 -14.22 -7.93 -13.03
CA ALA A 101 -14.80 -6.60 -13.14
C ALA A 101 -13.87 -5.53 -12.53
N LEU A 102 -13.23 -5.84 -11.41
CA LEU A 102 -12.24 -4.96 -10.79
C LEU A 102 -11.04 -4.73 -11.71
N GLN A 103 -10.60 -5.76 -12.43
CA GLN A 103 -9.51 -5.65 -13.40
C GLN A 103 -9.86 -4.71 -14.57
N ILE A 104 -11.07 -4.83 -15.14
CA ILE A 104 -11.55 -3.95 -16.21
C ILE A 104 -11.59 -2.49 -15.75
N GLU A 105 -12.07 -2.24 -14.53
CA GLU A 105 -12.14 -0.89 -13.95
C GLU A 105 -10.73 -0.29 -13.72
N ILE A 106 -9.77 -1.10 -13.28
CA ILE A 106 -8.38 -0.65 -13.14
C ILE A 106 -7.79 -0.32 -14.51
N GLU A 107 -8.02 -1.16 -15.52
CA GLU A 107 -7.55 -0.92 -16.89
C GLU A 107 -8.17 0.35 -17.50
N SER A 108 -9.44 0.64 -17.24
CA SER A 108 -10.09 1.87 -17.69
C SER A 108 -9.47 3.12 -17.04
N MET A 109 -9.21 3.08 -15.73
CA MET A 109 -8.54 4.16 -14.99
C MET A 109 -7.10 4.39 -15.47
N TRP A 110 -6.35 3.33 -15.77
CA TRP A 110 -5.02 3.47 -16.39
C TRP A 110 -5.08 4.15 -17.75
N ALA A 111 -6.08 3.80 -18.58
CA ALA A 111 -6.27 4.42 -19.89
C ALA A 111 -6.65 5.90 -19.78
N GLU A 112 -7.43 6.28 -18.76
CA GLU A 112 -7.75 7.69 -18.45
C GLU A 112 -6.53 8.45 -17.96
N LYS A 113 -5.77 7.90 -17.01
CA LYS A 113 -4.51 8.50 -16.54
C LYS A 113 -3.55 8.75 -17.70
N LYS A 114 -3.36 7.75 -18.57
CA LYS A 114 -2.49 7.89 -19.74
C LYS A 114 -2.96 8.98 -20.71
N ARG A 115 -4.27 9.08 -20.96
CA ARG A 115 -4.85 10.19 -21.75
C ARG A 115 -4.59 11.54 -21.11
N GLY A 116 -4.71 11.65 -19.78
CA GLY A 116 -4.38 12.87 -19.03
C GLY A 116 -2.89 13.24 -19.15
N GLU A 117 -1.98 12.27 -19.00
CA GLU A 117 -0.54 12.49 -19.16
C GLU A 117 -0.17 12.93 -20.58
N GLU A 118 -0.78 12.34 -21.60
CA GLU A 118 -0.60 12.73 -23.00
C GLU A 118 -1.07 14.16 -23.24
N ALA A 119 -2.26 14.54 -22.72
CA ALA A 119 -2.75 15.91 -22.79
C ALA A 119 -1.80 16.91 -22.09
N VAL A 120 -1.29 16.58 -20.90
CA VAL A 120 -0.32 17.43 -20.20
C VAL A 120 0.98 17.58 -21.00
N ARG A 121 1.45 16.51 -21.67
CA ARG A 121 2.61 16.61 -22.56
C ARG A 121 2.34 17.52 -23.75
N GLU A 122 1.18 17.40 -24.39
CA GLU A 122 0.79 18.26 -25.51
C GLU A 122 0.72 19.74 -25.10
N VAL A 123 0.17 20.03 -23.92
CA VAL A 123 0.14 21.39 -23.34
C VAL A 123 1.54 21.88 -23.00
N GLY A 124 2.40 21.02 -22.47
CA GLY A 124 3.80 21.33 -22.22
C GLY A 124 4.53 21.75 -23.50
N VAL A 125 4.33 21.00 -24.59
CA VAL A 125 4.87 21.35 -25.92
C VAL A 125 4.29 22.66 -26.43
N ALA A 126 2.97 22.87 -26.32
CA ALA A 126 2.30 24.10 -26.73
C ALA A 126 2.85 25.32 -25.97
N ASN A 127 3.07 25.22 -24.66
CA ASN A 127 3.65 26.28 -23.84
C ASN A 127 5.10 26.59 -24.21
N VAL A 128 5.91 25.58 -24.53
CA VAL A 128 7.28 25.79 -25.00
C VAL A 128 7.29 26.51 -26.35
N LEU A 129 6.40 26.12 -27.27
CA LEU A 129 6.23 26.78 -28.56
C LEU A 129 5.73 28.23 -28.42
N LEU A 130 4.80 28.48 -27.50
CA LEU A 130 4.28 29.81 -27.20
C LEU A 130 5.39 30.74 -26.69
N ARG A 131 6.16 30.31 -25.68
CA ARG A 131 7.33 31.06 -25.19
C ARG A 131 8.43 31.24 -26.24
N GLY A 132 8.52 30.32 -27.20
CA GLY A 132 9.41 30.42 -28.35
C GLY A 132 8.94 31.46 -29.37
N ALA A 133 7.63 31.55 -29.60
CA ALA A 133 7.03 32.59 -30.43
C ALA A 133 7.17 33.98 -29.80
N GLU A 134 6.88 34.11 -28.50
CA GLU A 134 7.04 35.37 -27.75
C GLU A 134 8.47 35.91 -27.84
N ARG A 135 9.48 35.06 -27.60
CA ARG A 135 10.89 35.45 -27.75
C ARG A 135 11.25 35.88 -29.18
N ARG A 136 10.74 35.18 -30.20
CA ARG A 136 10.97 35.58 -31.61
C ARG A 136 10.32 36.92 -31.94
N ILE A 137 9.15 37.23 -31.38
CA ILE A 137 8.51 38.55 -31.53
C ILE A 137 9.40 39.62 -30.89
N GLU A 138 9.86 39.40 -29.65
CA GLU A 138 10.73 40.35 -28.94
C GLU A 138 12.06 40.59 -29.68
N GLU A 139 12.71 39.53 -30.18
CA GLU A 139 13.92 39.63 -30.99
C GLU A 139 13.68 40.38 -32.31
N ALA A 140 12.57 40.12 -33.00
CA ALA A 140 12.21 40.79 -34.23
C ALA A 140 11.89 42.28 -34.00
N GLU A 141 11.19 42.61 -32.92
CA GLU A 141 10.93 43.99 -32.51
C GLU A 141 12.24 44.74 -32.23
N SER A 142 13.17 44.11 -31.49
CA SER A 142 14.50 44.68 -31.25
C SER A 142 15.28 44.94 -32.54
N ARG A 143 15.22 44.00 -33.52
CA ARG A 143 15.87 44.18 -34.84
C ARG A 143 15.23 45.32 -35.64
N ILE A 144 13.90 45.45 -35.60
CA ILE A 144 13.18 46.55 -36.26
C ILE A 144 13.56 47.88 -35.61
N GLU A 145 13.63 47.94 -34.28
CA GLU A 145 14.04 49.14 -33.54
C GLU A 145 15.48 49.56 -33.89
N GLN A 146 16.41 48.62 -33.92
CA GLN A 146 17.79 48.89 -34.34
C GLN A 146 17.86 49.37 -35.80
N ALA A 147 17.15 48.71 -36.72
CA ALA A 147 17.13 49.09 -38.13
C ALA A 147 16.50 50.48 -38.34
N THR A 148 15.43 50.80 -37.62
CA THR A 148 14.79 52.12 -37.67
C THR A 148 15.65 53.21 -37.03
N ALA A 149 16.39 52.92 -35.97
CA ALA A 149 17.37 53.82 -35.40
C ALA A 149 18.49 54.14 -36.40
N VAL A 150 19.09 53.11 -37.03
CA VAL A 150 20.11 53.29 -38.08
C VAL A 150 19.55 54.09 -39.26
N GLN A 151 18.32 53.79 -39.69
CA GLN A 151 17.66 54.54 -40.75
C GLN A 151 17.46 56.01 -40.37
N LYS A 152 17.07 56.29 -39.12
CA LYS A 152 16.87 57.65 -38.61
C LYS A 152 18.18 58.40 -38.52
N ASP A 153 19.24 57.79 -38.00
CA ASP A 153 20.58 58.39 -37.93
C ASP A 153 21.12 58.71 -39.33
N LEU A 154 20.97 57.77 -40.28
CA LEU A 154 21.28 58.01 -41.70
C LEU A 154 20.41 59.13 -42.28
N TRP A 155 19.13 59.22 -41.92
CA TRP A 155 18.26 60.27 -42.43
C TRP A 155 18.58 61.64 -41.84
N ASP A 156 18.94 61.72 -40.57
CA ASP A 156 19.29 62.96 -39.89
C ASP A 156 20.66 63.47 -40.36
N GLU A 157 21.63 62.58 -40.56
CA GLU A 157 22.94 62.91 -41.12
C GLU A 157 22.84 63.34 -42.61
N TRP A 158 21.93 62.74 -43.39
CA TRP A 158 21.87 62.96 -44.85
C TRP A 158 20.76 63.90 -45.32
N GLY A 159 19.68 64.05 -44.57
CA GLY A 159 18.42 64.65 -45.04
C GLY A 159 18.15 66.08 -44.57
N ARG A 160 18.73 66.53 -43.45
CA ARG A 160 18.43 67.88 -42.88
C ARG A 160 19.63 68.71 -42.43
N GLY A 161 20.85 68.17 -42.47
CA GLY A 161 22.07 68.92 -42.13
C GLY A 161 22.73 69.63 -43.32
N PRO A 162 23.57 70.66 -43.09
CA PRO A 162 24.36 71.32 -44.13
C PRO A 162 25.26 70.35 -44.93
N VAL A 163 25.63 69.21 -44.34
CA VAL A 163 26.38 68.12 -44.99
C VAL A 163 25.55 67.41 -46.08
N GLY A 164 24.26 67.18 -45.83
CA GLY A 164 23.35 66.56 -46.82
C GLY A 164 23.14 67.45 -48.04
N TRP A 165 22.98 68.75 -47.81
CA TRP A 165 22.91 69.75 -48.89
C TRP A 165 24.23 69.85 -49.67
N LEU A 166 25.37 69.94 -48.98
CA LEU A 166 26.70 69.97 -49.61
C LEU A 166 27.00 68.70 -50.42
N LYS A 167 26.59 67.52 -49.94
CA LYS A 167 26.71 66.25 -50.68
C LYS A 167 25.84 66.22 -51.94
N GLN A 168 24.59 66.70 -51.89
CA GLN A 168 23.74 66.78 -53.08
C GLN A 168 24.32 67.73 -54.14
N VAL A 169 24.90 68.85 -53.71
CA VAL A 169 25.63 69.77 -54.60
C VAL A 169 26.84 69.06 -55.20
N ALA A 170 27.67 68.40 -54.39
CA ALA A 170 28.89 67.73 -54.84
C ALA A 170 28.65 66.55 -55.81
N VAL A 171 27.54 65.83 -55.67
CA VAL A 171 27.11 64.80 -56.64
C VAL A 171 26.64 65.44 -57.95
N LYS A 172 25.84 66.51 -57.90
CA LYS A 172 25.39 67.23 -59.11
C LYS A 172 26.55 67.89 -59.87
N THR A 173 27.62 68.27 -59.18
CA THR A 173 28.81 68.87 -59.79
C THR A 173 29.89 67.85 -60.16
N GLY A 174 29.68 66.55 -59.92
CA GLY A 174 30.63 65.48 -60.28
C GLY A 174 31.91 65.42 -59.45
N ILE A 175 31.94 66.05 -58.27
CA ILE A 175 33.14 66.17 -57.42
C ILE A 175 33.31 64.94 -56.51
N LEU A 176 32.22 64.25 -56.20
CA LEU A 176 32.22 63.08 -55.33
C LEU A 176 32.28 61.78 -56.15
N ALA A 177 33.23 60.90 -55.81
CA ALA A 177 33.42 59.63 -56.50
C ALA A 177 32.17 58.72 -56.36
N PRO A 178 31.67 58.12 -57.46
CA PRO A 178 30.47 57.27 -57.47
C PRO A 178 30.49 56.07 -56.52
N ASP A 179 31.66 55.69 -56.00
CA ASP A 179 31.84 54.50 -55.16
C ASP A 179 31.35 54.74 -53.72
N VAL A 180 31.51 55.94 -53.17
CA VAL A 180 31.04 56.30 -51.82
C VAL A 180 29.50 56.33 -51.77
N TRP A 181 28.86 56.78 -52.85
CA TRP A 181 27.40 56.75 -52.97
C TRP A 181 26.88 55.32 -53.06
N ARG A 182 27.51 54.46 -53.87
CA ARG A 182 27.13 53.05 -53.99
C ARG A 182 27.28 52.28 -52.68
N GLU A 183 28.23 52.64 -51.83
CA GLU A 183 28.37 52.02 -50.51
C GLU A 183 27.25 52.44 -49.55
N ALA A 184 26.90 53.73 -49.50
CA ALA A 184 25.77 54.18 -48.70
C ALA A 184 24.42 53.63 -49.18
N GLU A 185 24.25 53.49 -50.51
CA GLU A 185 23.06 52.88 -51.10
C GLU A 185 22.99 51.38 -50.79
N ARG A 186 24.13 50.66 -50.79
CA ARG A 186 24.20 49.27 -50.31
C ARG A 186 23.84 49.16 -48.83
N GLN A 187 24.36 50.03 -47.97
CA GLN A 187 24.05 50.05 -46.54
C GLN A 187 22.56 50.32 -46.31
N LYS A 188 21.95 51.21 -47.08
CA LYS A 188 20.51 51.45 -47.05
C LYS A 188 19.70 50.24 -47.52
N ILE A 189 20.09 49.59 -48.62
CA ILE A 189 19.43 48.39 -49.13
C ILE A 189 19.56 47.24 -48.13
N ASP A 190 20.72 47.08 -47.49
CA ASP A 190 20.95 46.07 -46.45
C ASP A 190 20.12 46.35 -45.18
N ALA A 191 20.04 47.61 -44.74
CA ALA A 191 19.17 48.01 -43.62
C ALA A 191 17.68 47.76 -43.92
N LEU A 192 17.23 48.10 -45.14
CA LEU A 192 15.86 47.80 -45.59
C LEU A 192 15.61 46.29 -45.71
N GLY A 193 16.61 45.52 -46.15
CA GLY A 193 16.55 44.06 -46.19
C GLY A 193 16.37 43.46 -44.80
N LYS A 194 17.18 43.90 -43.82
CA LYS A 194 17.07 43.47 -42.41
C LYS A 194 15.74 43.86 -41.79
N LEU A 195 15.20 45.03 -42.12
CA LEU A 195 13.89 45.48 -41.66
C LEU A 195 12.77 44.63 -42.26
N ALA A 196 12.84 44.34 -43.56
CA ALA A 196 11.88 43.46 -44.22
C ALA A 196 11.91 42.03 -43.63
N THR A 197 13.10 41.45 -43.40
CA THR A 197 13.21 40.13 -42.76
C THR A 197 12.66 40.15 -41.34
N GLY A 198 13.00 41.16 -40.54
CA GLY A 198 12.49 41.31 -39.17
C GLY A 198 10.96 41.43 -39.12
N VAL A 199 10.35 42.19 -40.04
CA VAL A 199 8.88 42.32 -40.14
C VAL A 199 8.24 40.98 -40.52
N THR A 200 8.83 40.22 -41.46
CA THR A 200 8.30 38.90 -41.83
C THR A 200 8.44 37.87 -40.71
N GLU A 201 9.56 37.89 -39.97
CA GLU A 201 9.80 37.02 -38.82
C GLU A 201 8.80 37.32 -37.68
N LYS A 202 8.57 38.62 -37.41
CA LYS A 202 7.56 39.07 -36.44
C LYS A 202 6.17 38.57 -36.82
N HIS A 203 5.75 38.80 -38.06
CA HIS A 203 4.41 38.41 -38.52
C HIS A 203 4.21 36.89 -38.46
N GLN A 204 5.23 36.11 -38.81
CA GLN A 204 5.17 34.65 -38.69
C GLN A 204 5.08 34.20 -37.23
N ALA A 205 5.81 34.85 -36.32
CA ALA A 205 5.75 34.55 -34.90
C ALA A 205 4.41 34.97 -34.26
N GLU A 206 3.78 36.05 -34.71
CA GLU A 206 2.43 36.45 -34.31
C GLU A 206 1.38 35.44 -34.80
N LEU A 207 1.51 34.91 -36.02
CA LEU A 207 0.65 33.83 -36.53
C LEU A 207 0.82 32.54 -35.73
N ASP A 208 2.05 32.19 -35.37
CA ASP A 208 2.34 31.06 -34.49
C ASP A 208 1.68 31.28 -33.11
N LEU A 209 1.84 32.47 -32.52
CA LEU A 209 1.21 32.82 -31.24
C LEU A 209 -0.31 32.73 -31.31
N ALA A 210 -0.94 33.28 -32.34
CA ALA A 210 -2.39 33.22 -32.55
C ALA A 210 -2.90 31.79 -32.73
N ARG A 211 -2.10 30.90 -33.33
CA ARG A 211 -2.43 29.48 -33.50
C ARG A 211 -2.38 28.70 -32.18
N TRP A 212 -1.36 28.95 -31.35
CA TRP A 212 -1.11 28.15 -30.15
C TRP A 212 -1.77 28.70 -28.89
N LYS A 213 -2.05 30.00 -28.83
CA LYS A 213 -2.63 30.67 -27.66
C LYS A 213 -4.02 30.14 -27.26
N PRO A 214 -4.99 29.93 -28.18
CA PRO A 214 -6.28 29.35 -27.80
C PRO A 214 -6.18 27.94 -27.23
N LEU A 215 -5.20 27.16 -27.69
CA LEU A 215 -4.93 25.83 -27.14
C LEU A 215 -4.36 25.94 -25.71
N ALA A 216 -3.37 26.80 -25.50
CA ALA A 216 -2.81 27.03 -24.17
C ALA A 216 -3.86 27.59 -23.17
N ASP A 217 -4.70 28.52 -23.62
CA ASP A 217 -5.76 29.14 -22.82
C ASP A 217 -6.87 28.13 -22.47
N ALA A 218 -7.26 27.25 -23.41
CA ALA A 218 -8.25 26.20 -23.15
C ALA A 218 -7.78 25.19 -22.09
N TYR A 219 -6.47 24.94 -21.99
CA TYR A 219 -5.89 24.00 -21.02
C TYR A 219 -5.44 24.62 -19.70
N THR A 220 -5.37 25.95 -19.60
CA THR A 220 -5.05 26.66 -18.35
C THR A 220 -6.30 27.12 -17.60
N ALA A 221 -7.45 27.27 -18.28
CA ALA A 221 -8.70 27.71 -17.67
C ALA A 221 -9.39 26.65 -16.80
N GLU A 222 -9.17 25.37 -17.09
CA GLU A 222 -9.55 24.28 -16.19
C GLU A 222 -8.26 23.67 -15.66
N PRO A 223 -7.85 23.94 -14.40
CA PRO A 223 -6.86 23.07 -13.79
C PRO A 223 -7.44 21.66 -13.93
N VAL A 224 -6.65 20.72 -14.43
CA VAL A 224 -7.02 19.30 -14.44
C VAL A 224 -7.01 18.81 -12.98
N GLU A 225 -7.89 19.37 -12.14
CA GLU A 225 -8.18 19.01 -10.76
C GLU A 225 -8.75 17.58 -10.65
N GLY A 226 -8.89 16.89 -11.79
CA GLY A 226 -9.20 15.47 -11.89
C GLY A 226 -8.00 14.53 -11.76
N CYS A 227 -6.76 14.95 -12.05
CA CYS A 227 -5.62 14.01 -12.09
C CYS A 227 -5.23 13.40 -10.74
N PRO A 228 -5.14 14.16 -9.62
CA PRO A 228 -4.80 13.58 -8.32
C PRO A 228 -5.83 12.54 -7.86
N LYS A 229 -7.11 12.75 -8.23
CA LYS A 229 -8.22 11.86 -7.86
C LYS A 229 -8.16 10.51 -8.59
N VAL A 230 -7.60 10.46 -9.81
CA VAL A 230 -7.48 9.19 -10.55
C VAL A 230 -6.36 8.33 -9.98
N GLU A 231 -5.24 8.93 -9.56
CA GLU A 231 -4.12 8.20 -8.95
C GLU A 231 -4.53 7.58 -7.60
N ASP A 232 -5.15 8.36 -6.71
CA ASP A 232 -5.66 7.86 -5.43
C ASP A 232 -6.69 6.75 -5.63
N ARG A 233 -7.57 6.90 -6.64
CA ARG A 233 -8.56 5.86 -6.96
C ARG A 233 -7.89 4.58 -7.46
N LEU A 234 -6.91 4.72 -8.32
CA LEU A 234 -6.16 3.60 -8.89
C LEU A 234 -5.37 2.86 -7.81
N GLU A 235 -4.70 3.57 -6.91
CA GLU A 235 -3.96 2.98 -5.79
C GLU A 235 -4.90 2.18 -4.88
N LYS A 236 -6.05 2.75 -4.50
CA LYS A 236 -7.04 2.08 -3.66
C LYS A 236 -7.68 0.87 -4.37
N ALA A 237 -7.95 0.95 -5.67
CA ALA A 237 -8.46 -0.18 -6.44
C ALA A 237 -7.41 -1.31 -6.57
N MET A 238 -6.14 -0.97 -6.80
CA MET A 238 -5.04 -1.93 -6.79
C MET A 238 -4.85 -2.59 -5.42
N ALA A 239 -5.01 -1.82 -4.33
CA ALA A 239 -4.98 -2.37 -2.98
C ALA A 239 -6.14 -3.36 -2.75
N ALA A 240 -7.35 -3.06 -3.22
CA ALA A 240 -8.48 -3.98 -3.17
C ALA A 240 -8.22 -5.27 -3.99
N LEU A 241 -7.64 -5.14 -5.18
CA LEU A 241 -7.26 -6.28 -6.03
C LEU A 241 -6.23 -7.18 -5.34
N ASN A 242 -5.18 -6.59 -4.78
CA ASN A 242 -4.15 -7.32 -4.05
C ASN A 242 -4.74 -8.07 -2.83
N HIS A 243 -5.64 -7.42 -2.08
CA HIS A 243 -6.31 -8.07 -0.96
C HIS A 243 -7.16 -9.27 -1.41
N GLN A 244 -7.92 -9.15 -2.51
CA GLN A 244 -8.69 -10.27 -3.06
C GLN A 244 -7.79 -11.42 -3.53
N LEU A 245 -6.66 -11.13 -4.18
CA LEU A 245 -5.69 -12.15 -4.60
C LEU A 245 -5.04 -12.88 -3.43
N VAL A 246 -4.72 -12.17 -2.34
CA VAL A 246 -4.22 -12.78 -1.11
C VAL A 246 -5.28 -13.70 -0.50
N ALA A 247 -6.52 -13.23 -0.37
CA ALA A 247 -7.63 -14.03 0.16
C ALA A 247 -7.89 -15.30 -0.68
N GLN A 248 -7.81 -15.20 -2.02
CA GLN A 248 -7.95 -16.34 -2.91
C GLN A 248 -6.82 -17.37 -2.70
N ARG A 249 -5.57 -16.91 -2.61
CA ARG A 249 -4.42 -17.80 -2.34
C ARG A 249 -4.51 -18.47 -0.97
N GLU A 250 -5.03 -17.78 0.03
CA GLU A 250 -5.25 -18.37 1.36
C GLU A 250 -6.35 -19.43 1.33
N ALA A 251 -7.47 -19.17 0.63
CA ALA A 251 -8.52 -20.17 0.43
C ALA A 251 -7.99 -21.42 -0.27
N GLU A 252 -7.18 -21.25 -1.32
CA GLU A 252 -6.51 -22.37 -2.01
C GLU A 252 -5.56 -23.15 -1.08
N ARG A 253 -4.79 -22.45 -0.23
CA ARG A 253 -3.92 -23.10 0.77
C ARG A 253 -4.71 -23.91 1.79
N VAL A 254 -5.84 -23.38 2.27
CA VAL A 254 -6.72 -24.09 3.21
C VAL A 254 -7.31 -25.33 2.57
N GLU A 255 -7.78 -25.24 1.32
CA GLU A 255 -8.34 -26.39 0.60
C GLU A 255 -7.26 -27.46 0.33
N GLN A 256 -6.05 -27.05 -0.08
CA GLN A 256 -4.93 -27.98 -0.22
C GLN A 256 -4.55 -28.65 1.11
N ALA A 257 -4.57 -27.92 2.22
CA ALA A 257 -4.32 -28.48 3.55
C ALA A 257 -5.39 -29.51 3.92
N ARG A 258 -6.67 -29.22 3.63
CA ARG A 258 -7.79 -30.15 3.85
C ARG A 258 -7.62 -31.43 3.03
N GLN A 259 -7.22 -31.34 1.78
CA GLN A 259 -6.95 -32.51 0.93
C GLN A 259 -5.76 -33.33 1.43
N ARG A 260 -4.70 -32.68 1.93
CA ARG A 260 -3.56 -33.38 2.55
C ARG A 260 -3.98 -34.11 3.82
N GLN A 261 -4.83 -33.50 4.64
CA GLN A 261 -5.39 -34.11 5.84
C GLN A 261 -6.22 -35.35 5.47
N GLN A 262 -7.13 -35.24 4.51
CA GLN A 262 -7.94 -36.37 4.04
C GLN A 262 -7.08 -37.54 3.56
N ARG A 263 -6.03 -37.28 2.76
CA ARG A 263 -5.09 -38.33 2.31
C ARG A 263 -4.27 -38.92 3.46
N ALA A 264 -3.96 -38.13 4.49
CA ALA A 264 -3.30 -38.64 5.69
C ALA A 264 -4.22 -39.57 6.47
N ASP A 265 -5.47 -39.17 6.67
CA ASP A 265 -6.49 -39.97 7.36
C ASP A 265 -6.80 -41.27 6.60
N GLU A 266 -6.90 -41.22 5.26
CA GLU A 266 -7.07 -42.42 4.42
C GLU A 266 -5.90 -43.39 4.57
N ARG A 267 -4.65 -42.89 4.49
CA ARG A 267 -3.46 -43.73 4.72
C ARG A 267 -3.42 -44.32 6.12
N GLN A 268 -3.85 -43.57 7.12
CA GLN A 268 -3.94 -44.06 8.49
C GLN A 268 -4.98 -45.20 8.59
N ARG A 269 -6.16 -45.05 8.01
CA ARG A 269 -7.18 -46.12 7.97
C ARG A 269 -6.69 -47.35 7.22
N GLU A 270 -5.99 -47.17 6.10
CA GLU A 270 -5.39 -48.30 5.37
C GLU A 270 -4.34 -49.02 6.20
N TRP A 271 -3.51 -48.28 6.94
CA TRP A 271 -2.52 -48.84 7.84
C TRP A 271 -3.16 -49.60 9.00
N GLU A 272 -4.17 -49.02 9.66
CA GLU A 272 -4.94 -49.67 10.72
C GLU A 272 -5.61 -50.95 10.21
N ALA A 273 -6.23 -50.92 9.02
CA ALA A 273 -6.85 -52.10 8.41
C ALA A 273 -5.84 -53.17 7.96
N ARG A 274 -4.60 -52.81 7.63
CA ARG A 274 -3.51 -53.77 7.39
C ARG A 274 -3.05 -54.39 8.69
N TYR A 275 -2.82 -53.56 9.71
CA TYR A 275 -2.40 -54.01 11.03
C TYR A 275 -3.42 -54.98 11.66
N GLU A 276 -4.72 -54.68 11.58
CA GLU A 276 -5.76 -55.60 12.05
C GLU A 276 -5.77 -56.93 11.30
N ARG A 277 -5.51 -56.93 9.99
CA ARG A 277 -5.40 -58.16 9.19
C ARG A 277 -4.19 -58.98 9.62
N GLU A 278 -3.03 -58.35 9.79
CA GLU A 278 -1.81 -59.01 10.27
C GLU A 278 -2.01 -59.60 11.68
N GLN A 279 -2.71 -58.89 12.57
CA GLN A 279 -3.06 -59.42 13.90
C GLN A 279 -3.97 -60.64 13.83
N ARG A 280 -5.01 -60.61 12.97
CA ARG A 280 -5.89 -61.77 12.76
C ARG A 280 -5.15 -62.95 12.17
N GLU A 281 -4.31 -62.71 11.17
CA GLU A 281 -3.48 -63.75 10.55
C GLU A 281 -2.50 -64.36 11.54
N ALA A 282 -1.87 -63.55 12.41
CA ALA A 282 -0.99 -64.04 13.47
C ALA A 282 -1.72 -64.92 14.48
N VAL A 283 -2.92 -64.51 14.92
CA VAL A 283 -3.76 -65.32 15.82
C VAL A 283 -4.21 -66.61 15.14
N GLU A 284 -4.57 -66.57 13.85
CA GLU A 284 -4.92 -67.77 13.09
C GLU A 284 -3.73 -68.72 12.90
N GLN A 285 -2.54 -68.20 12.62
CA GLN A 285 -1.32 -68.98 12.52
C GLN A 285 -0.97 -69.64 13.86
N GLN A 286 -1.07 -68.89 14.96
CA GLN A 286 -0.88 -69.43 16.30
C GLN A 286 -1.89 -70.55 16.58
N ARG A 287 -3.17 -70.33 16.26
CA ARG A 287 -4.20 -71.36 16.41
C ARG A 287 -3.88 -72.61 15.57
N ARG A 288 -3.42 -72.45 14.33
CA ARG A 288 -3.04 -73.59 13.48
C ARG A 288 -1.87 -74.37 14.08
N ALA A 289 -0.85 -73.67 14.58
CA ALA A 289 0.28 -74.30 15.26
C ALA A 289 -0.16 -75.05 16.54
N GLU A 290 -1.04 -74.46 17.36
CA GLU A 290 -1.60 -75.11 18.55
C GLU A 290 -2.42 -76.37 18.17
N ILE A 291 -3.15 -76.36 17.05
CA ILE A 291 -3.90 -77.52 16.54
C ILE A 291 -2.96 -78.62 15.99
N GLU A 292 -1.87 -78.25 15.32
CA GLU A 292 -0.86 -79.21 14.86
C GLU A 292 -0.18 -79.89 16.06
N GLU A 293 0.14 -79.13 17.10
CA GLU A 293 0.72 -79.63 18.36
C GLU A 293 -0.20 -80.65 19.05
N ILE A 294 -1.52 -80.49 18.99
CA ILE A 294 -2.48 -81.48 19.51
C ILE A 294 -2.30 -82.86 18.86
N SER A 295 -2.08 -82.90 17.55
CA SER A 295 -1.89 -84.17 16.83
C SER A 295 -0.61 -84.87 17.27
N GLU A 296 0.45 -84.10 17.54
CA GLU A 296 1.72 -84.60 18.08
C GLU A 296 1.58 -85.10 19.52
N ILE A 297 0.90 -84.34 20.39
CA ILE A 297 0.59 -84.77 21.77
C ILE A 297 -0.15 -86.11 21.75
N VAL A 298 -1.19 -86.23 20.92
CA VAL A 298 -2.00 -87.45 20.83
C VAL A 298 -1.18 -88.66 20.36
N ARG A 299 -0.32 -88.48 19.36
CA ARG A 299 0.61 -89.54 18.89
C ARG A 299 1.54 -90.02 19.98
N ASN A 300 2.02 -89.10 20.81
CA ASN A 300 2.95 -89.37 21.92
C ASN A 300 2.27 -89.90 23.20
N LEU A 301 0.95 -90.10 23.20
CA LEU A 301 0.27 -90.70 24.35
C LEU A 301 0.70 -92.16 24.54
N GLU A 302 1.04 -92.51 25.78
CA GLU A 302 1.48 -93.85 26.19
C GLU A 302 0.37 -94.88 25.93
N SER A 303 -0.88 -94.53 26.23
CA SER A 303 -2.03 -95.35 25.88
C SER A 303 -3.30 -94.53 25.72
N ILE A 304 -4.14 -94.96 24.78
CA ILE A 304 -5.48 -94.42 24.55
C ILE A 304 -6.45 -95.59 24.74
N THR A 305 -7.29 -95.54 25.77
CA THR A 305 -8.25 -96.62 26.08
C THR A 305 -9.67 -96.11 25.98
N LEU A 306 -10.52 -96.82 25.23
CA LEU A 306 -11.94 -96.52 25.14
C LEU A 306 -12.64 -97.06 26.39
N THR A 307 -13.29 -96.18 27.15
CA THR A 307 -14.11 -96.58 28.30
C THR A 307 -15.46 -97.12 27.82
N GLU A 308 -16.16 -97.88 28.67
CA GLU A 308 -17.50 -98.40 28.40
C GLU A 308 -18.53 -97.29 28.08
N GLN A 309 -18.25 -96.06 28.51
CA GLN A 309 -19.07 -94.87 28.25
C GLN A 309 -18.80 -94.22 26.89
N GLY A 310 -17.92 -94.81 26.06
CA GLY A 310 -17.52 -94.24 24.77
C GLY A 310 -16.61 -93.02 24.88
N THR A 311 -16.06 -92.73 26.07
CA THR A 311 -15.06 -91.67 26.28
C THR A 311 -13.64 -92.25 26.25
N TYR A 312 -12.67 -91.51 25.74
CA TYR A 312 -11.28 -91.95 25.71
C TYR A 312 -10.56 -91.56 27.00
N ARG A 313 -9.94 -92.52 27.67
CA ARG A 313 -9.02 -92.28 28.78
C ARG A 313 -7.60 -92.22 28.22
N LEU A 314 -6.99 -91.04 28.35
CA LEU A 314 -5.65 -90.73 27.85
C LEU A 314 -4.63 -90.92 28.98
N ARG A 315 -3.56 -91.67 28.71
CA ARG A 315 -2.41 -91.79 29.62
C ARG A 315 -1.22 -91.08 28.98
N TYR A 316 -0.71 -90.07 29.67
CA TYR A 316 0.47 -89.31 29.24
C TYR A 316 1.74 -90.03 29.69
N PRO A 317 2.85 -89.88 28.95
CA PRO A 317 4.17 -90.29 29.43
C PRO A 317 4.58 -89.48 30.67
N ASP A 318 5.61 -89.93 31.39
CA ASP A 318 6.17 -89.22 32.55
C ASP A 318 6.84 -87.90 32.11
N LEU A 319 6.03 -86.85 31.97
CA LEU A 319 6.42 -85.50 31.59
C LEU A 319 6.60 -84.61 32.84
N PRO A 320 7.44 -83.56 32.77
CA PRO A 320 7.46 -82.51 33.79
C PRO A 320 6.07 -81.92 34.01
N SER A 321 5.76 -81.55 35.26
CA SER A 321 4.41 -81.08 35.64
C SER A 321 3.91 -79.87 34.85
N GLU A 322 4.82 -78.97 34.44
CA GLU A 322 4.50 -77.79 33.63
C GLU A 322 4.10 -78.18 32.20
N GLU A 323 4.84 -79.10 31.59
CA GLU A 323 4.55 -79.58 30.24
C GLU A 323 3.29 -80.42 30.19
N LEU A 324 3.09 -81.31 31.18
CA LEU A 324 1.83 -82.06 31.32
C LEU A 324 0.63 -81.13 31.43
N LYS A 325 0.74 -80.06 32.23
CA LYS A 325 -0.33 -79.07 32.38
C LYS A 325 -0.59 -78.32 31.07
N ARG A 326 0.47 -77.92 30.35
CA ARG A 326 0.37 -77.27 29.04
C ARG A 326 -0.37 -78.14 28.02
N GLN A 327 -0.02 -79.43 27.93
CA GLN A 327 -0.68 -80.38 27.02
C GLN A 327 -2.16 -80.58 27.39
N GLN A 328 -2.46 -80.70 28.69
CA GLN A 328 -3.85 -80.80 29.16
C GLN A 328 -4.66 -79.53 28.85
N ASP A 329 -4.06 -78.35 29.00
CA ASP A 329 -4.71 -77.08 28.70
C ASP A 329 -4.97 -76.92 27.19
N LEU A 330 -4.05 -77.35 26.33
CA LEU A 330 -4.24 -77.36 24.88
C LEU A 330 -5.41 -78.26 24.45
N LEU A 331 -5.46 -79.51 24.96
CA LEU A 331 -6.54 -80.45 24.65
C LEU A 331 -7.90 -79.98 25.19
N ARG A 332 -7.92 -79.21 26.29
CA ARG A 332 -9.14 -78.59 26.83
C ARG A 332 -9.57 -77.37 26.02
N ARG A 333 -8.62 -76.59 25.50
CA ARG A 333 -8.90 -75.37 24.72
C ARG A 333 -9.50 -75.70 23.34
N TYR A 334 -9.14 -76.84 22.76
CA TYR A 334 -9.60 -77.29 21.44
C TYR A 334 -10.20 -78.70 21.50
N PRO A 335 -11.39 -78.87 22.12
CA PRO A 335 -11.94 -80.18 22.42
C PRO A 335 -12.34 -80.96 21.16
N ASP A 336 -12.78 -80.28 20.10
CA ASP A 336 -13.22 -80.91 18.86
C ASP A 336 -12.01 -81.41 18.05
N GLU A 337 -10.96 -80.60 17.94
CA GLU A 337 -9.70 -80.95 17.31
C GLU A 337 -9.01 -82.09 18.06
N ALA A 338 -8.97 -82.03 19.40
CA ALA A 338 -8.44 -83.10 20.26
C ALA A 338 -9.19 -84.43 20.06
N LYS A 339 -10.52 -84.39 20.04
CA LYS A 339 -11.34 -85.58 19.81
C LYS A 339 -11.11 -86.17 18.42
N SER A 340 -10.98 -85.32 17.40
CA SER A 340 -10.69 -85.74 16.03
C SER A 340 -9.30 -86.39 15.93
N ALA A 341 -8.28 -85.80 16.53
CA ALA A 341 -6.93 -86.34 16.57
C ALA A 341 -6.87 -87.70 17.30
N VAL A 342 -7.50 -87.82 18.47
CA VAL A 342 -7.58 -89.10 19.22
C VAL A 342 -8.25 -90.19 18.38
N LYS A 343 -9.34 -89.86 17.68
CA LYS A 343 -10.04 -90.81 16.81
C LYS A 343 -9.18 -91.25 15.62
N ALA A 344 -8.43 -90.31 15.02
CA ALA A 344 -7.52 -90.60 13.92
C ALA A 344 -6.39 -91.53 14.37
N GLU A 345 -5.74 -91.23 15.50
CA GLU A 345 -4.65 -92.03 16.07
C GLU A 345 -5.11 -93.44 16.46
N VAL A 346 -6.27 -93.58 17.09
CA VAL A 346 -6.83 -94.91 17.42
C VAL A 346 -7.09 -95.73 16.17
N SER A 347 -7.64 -95.10 15.12
CA SER A 347 -7.83 -95.76 13.81
C SER A 347 -6.49 -96.19 13.19
N GLU A 348 -5.47 -95.34 13.26
CA GLU A 348 -4.13 -95.63 12.73
C GLU A 348 -3.45 -96.79 13.49
N ARG A 349 -3.50 -96.78 14.83
CA ARG A 349 -2.99 -97.88 15.67
C ARG A 349 -3.74 -99.20 15.42
N GLN A 350 -5.06 -99.16 15.19
CA GLN A 350 -5.85 -100.33 14.82
C GLN A 350 -5.43 -100.91 13.47
N LEU A 351 -5.31 -100.04 12.44
CA LEU A 351 -4.83 -100.45 11.12
C LEU A 351 -3.41 -101.02 11.18
N GLN A 352 -2.54 -100.45 12.01
CA GLN A 352 -1.19 -100.99 12.20
C GLN A 352 -1.22 -102.38 12.87
N ALA A 353 -2.03 -102.56 13.91
CA ALA A 353 -2.19 -103.86 14.56
C ALA A 353 -2.78 -104.92 13.61
N GLU A 354 -3.70 -104.54 12.72
CA GLU A 354 -4.22 -105.42 11.65
C GLU A 354 -3.11 -105.79 10.65
N ARG A 355 -2.34 -104.80 10.15
CA ARG A 355 -1.20 -105.05 9.26
C ARG A 355 -0.13 -105.94 9.90
N GLU A 356 0.11 -105.80 11.20
CA GLU A 356 1.06 -106.64 11.95
C GLU A 356 0.54 -108.06 12.14
N LYS A 357 -0.77 -108.25 12.35
CA LYS A 357 -1.40 -109.58 12.36
C LYS A 357 -1.28 -110.26 11.00
N ASP A 358 -1.52 -109.53 9.92
CA ASP A 358 -1.40 -110.05 8.56
C ASP A 358 0.05 -110.41 8.20
N ARG A 359 1.03 -109.58 8.62
CA ARG A 359 2.46 -109.88 8.44
C ARG A 359 2.97 -111.02 9.31
N GLY A 360 2.43 -111.18 10.51
CA GLY A 360 2.78 -112.28 11.42
C GLY A 360 2.32 -113.66 10.93
N PHE A 361 1.40 -113.70 9.96
CA PHE A 361 0.88 -114.93 9.38
C PHE A 361 1.77 -115.52 8.28
N ASP A 362 2.68 -114.73 7.70
CA ASP A 362 3.50 -115.14 6.54
C ASP A 362 4.91 -115.66 6.93
N MET A 363 5.18 -115.83 8.23
CA MET A 363 6.46 -116.34 8.77
C MET A 363 6.34 -117.73 9.43
N MET A 364 5.23 -118.44 9.20
CA MET A 364 4.93 -119.75 9.81
C MET A 364 4.73 -120.89 8.80
N ASP A 365 5.10 -120.71 7.53
CA ASP A 365 5.19 -121.80 6.54
C ASP A 365 6.61 -121.96 5.98
#